data_AF-A0A3D3LGK1-F1
#
_entry.id   AF-A0A3D3LGK1-F1
#
_cell.length_a   1.000
_cell.length_b   1.000
_cell.length_c   1.000
_cell.angle_alpha   90.00
_cell.angle_beta   90.00
_cell.angle_gamma   90.00
#
_symmetry.space_group_name_H-M   'P 1'
#
loop_
_entity.id
_entity.type
_entity.pdbx_description
1 polymer ?
#
loop_
_entity_poly.entity_id
_entity_poly.type
_entity_poly.pdbx_seq_one_letter_code
_entity_poly.pdbx_strand_id
1 'polypeptide(L)'
;MRHLALLLLSVLCVPLLAAKPNFVIILADDLGYGDMQANNPERGKIPTPNMDRLAAEGMRFTDGHSSSGCCSPSRYTLLTGRYHW
;
A
#
# COMPACT_ATOMS: atom_id res chain seq x y z
N MET A 1 -29.97 23.39 -31.82
CA MET A 1 -29.08 22.21 -31.84
C MET A 1 -27.90 22.27 -30.86
N ARG A 2 -27.43 23.45 -30.40
CA ARG A 2 -26.35 23.56 -29.38
C ARG A 2 -26.77 23.16 -27.96
N HIS A 3 -28.04 23.34 -27.59
CA HIS A 3 -28.56 22.97 -26.26
C HIS A 3 -28.73 21.45 -26.07
N LEU A 4 -28.91 20.70 -27.17
CA LEU A 4 -29.05 19.24 -27.12
C LEU A 4 -27.71 18.56 -26.78
N ALA A 5 -26.58 19.15 -27.21
CA ALA A 5 -25.24 18.66 -26.91
C ALA A 5 -24.82 18.85 -25.44
N LEU A 6 -25.29 19.93 -24.77
CA LEU A 6 -25.02 20.15 -23.35
C LEU A 6 -25.78 19.18 -22.43
N LEU A 7 -26.98 18.74 -22.84
CA LEU A 7 -27.77 17.76 -22.10
C LEU A 7 -27.21 16.33 -22.20
N LEU A 8 -26.49 15.99 -23.28
CA LEU A 8 -25.81 14.70 -23.40
C LEU A 8 -24.52 14.60 -22.57
N LEU A 9 -23.82 15.73 -22.35
CA LEU A 9 -22.55 15.74 -21.63
C LEU A 9 -22.73 15.59 -20.10
N SER A 10 -23.86 16.02 -19.54
CA SER A 10 -24.14 15.90 -18.10
C SER A 10 -24.54 14.47 -17.68
N VAL A 11 -25.06 13.65 -18.60
CA VAL A 11 -25.48 12.26 -18.32
C VAL A 11 -24.27 11.29 -18.19
N LEU A 12 -23.13 11.64 -18.78
CA LEU A 12 -21.89 10.84 -18.69
C LEU A 12 -21.13 10.99 -17.36
N CYS A 13 -21.50 11.99 -16.53
CA CYS A 13 -20.85 12.26 -15.25
C CYS A 13 -21.71 11.77 -14.08
N VAL A 14 -22.14 10.51 -14.13
CA VAL A 14 -22.57 9.83 -12.90
C VAL A 14 -21.28 9.39 -12.21
N PRO A 15 -20.92 9.92 -11.04
CA PRO A 15 -19.84 9.33 -10.27
C PRO A 15 -20.33 7.92 -9.92
N LEU A 16 -19.69 6.91 -10.51
CA LEU A 16 -19.81 5.55 -10.03
C LEU A 16 -19.44 5.65 -8.55
N LEU A 17 -20.43 5.46 -7.65
CA LEU A 17 -20.21 5.40 -6.21
C LEU A 17 -19.18 4.31 -5.99
N ALA A 18 -17.90 4.71 -5.97
CA ALA A 18 -16.80 3.78 -5.83
C ALA A 18 -17.05 3.09 -4.50
N ALA A 19 -17.25 1.77 -4.55
CA ALA A 19 -17.49 0.98 -3.37
C ALA A 19 -16.41 1.32 -2.34
N LYS A 20 -16.82 1.58 -1.10
CA LYS A 20 -15.88 1.96 -0.04
C LYS A 20 -14.77 0.89 0.01
N PRO A 21 -13.50 1.26 -0.18
CA PRO A 21 -12.43 0.27 -0.24
C PRO A 21 -12.29 -0.39 1.13
N ASN A 22 -11.95 -1.69 1.11
CA ASN A 22 -11.48 -2.38 2.30
C ASN A 22 -9.99 -2.07 2.48
N PHE A 23 -9.57 -1.82 3.71
CA PHE A 23 -8.17 -1.62 4.07
C PHE A 23 -7.68 -2.85 4.83
N VAL A 24 -6.63 -3.50 4.31
CA VAL A 24 -5.98 -4.65 4.95
C VAL A 24 -4.54 -4.25 5.23
N ILE A 25 -4.14 -4.28 6.50
CA ILE A 25 -2.77 -4.02 6.93
C ILE A 25 -2.13 -5.37 7.24
N ILE A 26 -1.09 -5.73 6.49
CA ILE A 26 -0.27 -6.93 6.72
C ILE A 26 1.05 -6.46 7.33
N LEU A 27 1.27 -6.76 8.61
CA LEU A 27 2.51 -6.47 9.32
C LEU A 27 3.28 -7.78 9.56
N ALA A 28 4.41 -7.95 8.89
CA ALA A 28 5.34 -9.05 9.15
C ALA A 28 6.19 -8.76 10.40
N ASP A 29 6.53 -9.80 11.17
CA ASP A 29 7.43 -9.70 12.33
C ASP A 29 8.86 -10.06 11.89
N ASP A 30 9.83 -9.24 12.28
CA ASP A 30 11.27 -9.40 12.00
C ASP A 30 11.67 -9.66 10.53
N LEU A 31 10.82 -9.27 9.56
CA LEU A 31 11.16 -9.36 8.14
C LEU A 31 12.15 -8.26 7.75
N GLY A 32 13.37 -8.64 7.36
CA GLY A 32 14.39 -7.71 6.90
C GLY A 32 14.09 -7.13 5.53
N TYR A 33 14.50 -5.88 5.30
CA TYR A 33 14.28 -5.18 4.02
C TYR A 33 14.80 -6.00 2.82
N GLY A 34 15.97 -6.61 2.96
CA GLY A 34 16.63 -7.40 1.91
C GLY A 34 16.22 -8.87 1.83
N ASP A 35 15.23 -9.32 2.60
CA ASP A 35 14.78 -10.72 2.57
C ASP A 35 13.88 -11.01 1.36
N MET A 36 13.14 -10.00 0.87
CA MET A 36 12.28 -10.11 -0.31
C MET A 36 13.06 -9.87 -1.60
N GLN A 37 12.79 -10.69 -2.62
CA GLN A 37 13.43 -10.54 -3.94
C GLN A 37 13.07 -9.21 -4.60
N ALA A 38 11.87 -8.68 -4.38
CA ALA A 38 11.50 -7.33 -4.83
C ALA A 38 12.44 -6.21 -4.33
N ASN A 39 13.12 -6.39 -3.20
CA ASN A 39 14.06 -5.41 -2.63
C ASN A 39 15.53 -5.80 -2.79
N ASN A 40 15.81 -7.09 -3.00
CA ASN A 40 17.16 -7.64 -3.13
C ASN A 40 17.14 -8.84 -4.10
N PRO A 41 17.06 -8.59 -5.42
CA PRO A 41 16.87 -9.66 -6.41
C PRO A 41 18.01 -10.68 -6.43
N GLU A 42 19.23 -10.25 -6.09
CA GLU A 42 20.43 -11.09 -6.13
C GLU A 42 20.61 -11.96 -4.89
N ARG A 43 20.21 -11.47 -3.70
CA ARG A 43 20.47 -12.15 -2.42
C ARG A 43 19.24 -12.38 -1.54
N GLY A 44 18.04 -12.12 -2.05
CA GLY A 44 16.78 -12.47 -1.40
C GLY A 44 16.73 -13.98 -1.14
N LYS A 45 16.80 -14.38 0.13
CA LYS A 45 17.07 -15.77 0.53
C LYS A 45 15.90 -16.71 0.26
N ILE A 46 14.67 -16.19 0.32
CA ILE A 46 13.44 -16.99 0.30
C ILE A 46 12.55 -16.48 -0.84
N PRO A 47 12.09 -17.36 -1.74
CA PRO A 47 11.11 -16.97 -2.75
C PRO A 47 9.81 -16.48 -2.10
N THR A 48 9.39 -15.26 -2.44
CA THR A 48 8.17 -14.63 -1.90
C THR A 48 7.20 -14.22 -3.02
N PRO A 49 6.78 -15.16 -3.90
CA PRO A 49 6.12 -14.82 -5.17
C PRO A 49 4.84 -13.99 -5.01
N ASN A 50 4.09 -14.19 -3.92
CA ASN A 50 2.90 -13.38 -3.62
C ASN A 50 3.25 -11.93 -3.23
N MET A 51 4.32 -11.73 -2.47
CA MET A 51 4.79 -10.40 -2.09
C MET A 51 5.42 -9.69 -3.28
N ASP A 52 6.18 -10.42 -4.10
CA ASP A 52 6.78 -9.89 -5.32
C ASP A 52 5.69 -9.44 -6.31
N ARG A 53 4.60 -10.21 -6.43
CA ARG A 53 3.42 -9.82 -7.21
C ARG A 53 2.76 -8.55 -6.66
N LEU A 54 2.55 -8.46 -5.35
CA LEU A 54 2.01 -7.24 -4.71
C LEU A 54 2.90 -6.01 -4.96
N ALA A 55 4.22 -6.19 -4.93
CA ALA A 55 5.17 -5.13 -5.22
C ALA A 55 5.14 -4.68 -6.69
N ALA A 56 4.89 -5.60 -7.63
CA ALA A 56 4.82 -5.31 -9.06
C ALA A 56 3.48 -4.70 -9.50
N GLU A 57 2.37 -5.12 -8.87
CA GLU A 57 1.02 -4.61 -9.16
C GLU A 57 0.70 -3.29 -8.42
N GLY A 58 1.55 -2.89 -7.46
CA GLY A 58 1.31 -1.76 -6.56
C GLY A 58 2.42 -0.72 -6.51
N MET A 59 2.50 -0.04 -5.37
CA MET A 59 3.57 0.91 -5.05
C MET A 59 4.47 0.33 -3.97
N ARG A 60 5.78 0.48 -4.16
CA ARG A 60 6.80 0.01 -3.21
C ARG A 60 7.64 1.17 -2.70
N PHE A 61 7.80 1.23 -1.38
CA PHE A 61 8.67 2.21 -0.72
C PHE A 61 10.06 1.59 -0.55
N THR A 62 11.09 2.24 -1.10
CA THR A 62 12.50 1.84 -0.94
C THR A 62 13.20 2.55 0.22
N ASP A 63 12.52 3.54 0.81
CA ASP A 63 12.96 4.33 1.96
C ASP A 63 11.80 4.43 2.95
N GLY A 64 11.52 3.31 3.62
CA GLY A 64 10.42 3.18 4.58
C GLY A 64 10.95 2.66 5.91
N HIS A 65 10.61 3.36 6.99
CA HIS A 65 11.15 3.08 8.33
C HIS A 65 10.04 2.79 9.35
N SER A 66 10.31 1.87 10.27
CA SER A 66 9.56 1.76 11.51
C SER A 66 9.94 2.90 12.46
N SER A 67 9.04 3.27 13.37
CA SER A 67 9.36 4.29 14.37
C SER A 67 10.39 3.80 15.39
N SER A 68 10.54 2.47 15.54
CA SER A 68 11.43 1.83 16.49
C SER A 68 11.96 0.51 15.95
N GLY A 69 13.13 0.08 16.43
CA GLY A 69 13.68 -1.25 16.19
C GLY A 69 13.11 -2.34 17.11
N CYS A 70 12.08 -2.04 17.91
CA CYS A 70 11.42 -3.00 18.80
C CYS A 70 9.93 -3.17 18.47
N CYS A 71 9.40 -4.38 18.73
CA CYS A 71 8.05 -4.79 18.29
C CYS A 71 6.95 -3.92 18.91
N SER A 72 6.90 -3.80 20.24
CA SER A 72 5.86 -3.04 20.96
C SER A 72 5.79 -1.56 20.57
N PRO A 73 6.89 -0.78 20.59
CA PRO A 73 6.85 0.63 20.20
C PRO A 73 6.52 0.84 18.71
N SER A 74 6.99 -0.04 17.82
CA SER A 74 6.65 0.01 16.39
C SER A 74 5.14 -0.18 16.15
N ARG A 75 4.56 -1.21 16.80
CA ARG A 75 3.11 -1.50 16.73
C ARG A 75 2.27 -0.38 17.36
N TYR A 76 2.75 0.21 18.46
CA TYR A 76 2.08 1.35 19.09
C TYR A 76 1.97 2.54 18.12
N THR A 77 3.07 2.92 17.45
CA THR A 77 3.04 4.02 16.48
C THR A 77 2.15 3.71 15.28
N LEU A 78 2.15 2.47 14.77
CA LEU A 78 1.27 2.06 13.66
C LEU A 78 -0.22 2.23 14.00
N LEU A 79 -0.62 1.84 15.21
CA LEU A 79 -2.03 1.86 15.63
C LEU A 79 -2.53 3.26 16.06
N THR A 80 -1.63 4.10 16.58
CA THR A 80 -2.01 5.38 17.19
C THR A 80 -1.62 6.60 16.34
N GLY A 81 -0.71 6.44 15.38
CA GLY A 81 -0.12 7.56 14.64
C GLY A 81 0.74 8.47 15.52
N ARG A 82 1.21 7.99 16.69
CA ARG A 82 1.99 8.78 17.66
C ARG A 82 3.36 8.15 17.92
N TYR A 83 4.34 9.00 18.21
CA TYR A 83 5.63 8.54 18.73
C TYR A 83 5.45 7.83 20.07
N HIS A 84 6.34 6.86 20.34
CA HIS A 84 6.28 5.97 21.50
C HIS A 84 7.12 6.47 22.70
N TRP A 85 7.64 7.70 22.62
CA TRP A 85 8.45 8.37 23.64
C TRP A 85 7.74 9.59 24.21
#